data_AF-A0A963C203-F1
#
_entry.id   AF-A0A963C203-F1
#
_cell.length_a   1.000
_cell.length_b   1.000
_cell.length_c   1.000
_cell.angle_alpha   90.00
_cell.angle_beta   90.00
_cell.angle_gamma   90.00
#
_symmetry.space_group_name_H-M   'P 1'
#
loop_
_entity.id
_entity.type
_entity.pdbx_description
1 polymer ?
#
loop_
_entity_poly.entity_id
_entity_poly.type
_entity_poly.pdbx_seq_one_letter_code
_entity_poly.pdbx_strand_id
1 'polypeptide(L)'
;MVQNATVMRSAKLVAEARGIRNPGLAEAAGGAESVSGRSAGGVAPGRSESAAIRTEAGRQTPPLAHGAVPLARDMPLQLPPRPGTWTQQQEEPAWIAIWQNRAFDIAVLVIGLAVLFFILVFQDWLAKYPAALIYVRNGFHVYTLFFIGWWGLAQLSVINVLTFVNSVMQGFHWENFLIDPMLFILWGFVAMTLLLWGRGVYCGWLCPFGALQELILIASRKLKIPEIEFSDAVHERLVALKYIILILLFGVSLQSIAEAAWYAEVEPFKTVISMRFQREWNYVFYAVILIGVAAVNRKFYCKYLCPLGAALAIPGRFRLFEWWLRRRKECGKPCQVCANRCSVRAIRPTGEINANECHYCLDCQVIYYNEKVC
;
A
#
# COMPACT_ATOMS: atom_id res chain seq x y z
N MET A 1 11.20 -8.48 27.46
CA MET A 1 12.26 -7.52 27.05
C MET A 1 12.94 -7.86 25.72
N VAL A 2 13.02 -9.12 25.27
CA VAL A 2 13.70 -9.48 24.00
C VAL A 2 12.89 -9.12 22.73
N GLN A 3 11.56 -9.00 22.81
CA GLN A 3 10.71 -8.67 21.65
C GLN A 3 10.84 -7.21 21.16
N ASN A 4 11.10 -6.24 22.05
CA ASN A 4 11.21 -4.82 21.66
C ASN A 4 12.47 -4.53 20.82
N ALA A 5 13.57 -5.25 21.05
CA ALA A 5 14.79 -5.06 20.28
C ALA A 5 14.61 -5.49 18.80
N THR A 6 13.84 -6.55 18.56
CA THR A 6 13.54 -7.04 17.20
C THR A 6 12.62 -6.08 16.44
N VAL A 7 11.65 -5.49 17.13
CA VAL A 7 10.71 -4.49 16.57
C VAL A 7 11.45 -3.19 16.21
N MET A 8 12.32 -2.70 17.09
CA MET A 8 13.13 -1.51 16.80
C MET A 8 14.14 -1.75 15.67
N ARG A 9 14.71 -2.95 15.58
CA ARG A 9 15.62 -3.33 14.48
C ARG A 9 14.90 -3.40 13.13
N SER A 10 13.67 -3.92 13.12
CA SER A 10 12.85 -3.97 11.90
C SER A 10 12.34 -2.58 11.49
N ALA A 11 11.96 -1.73 12.46
CA ALA A 11 11.63 -0.33 12.19
C ALA A 11 12.81 0.45 11.58
N LYS A 12 14.03 0.25 12.09
CA LYS A 12 15.25 0.85 11.55
C LYS A 12 15.57 0.37 10.12
N LEU A 13 15.46 -0.94 9.87
CA LEU A 13 15.66 -1.51 8.53
C LEU A 13 14.64 -0.98 7.52
N VAL A 14 13.38 -0.78 7.94
CA VAL A 14 12.33 -0.19 7.10
C VAL A 14 12.58 1.32 6.86
N ALA A 15 13.08 2.06 7.85
CA ALA A 15 13.41 3.47 7.71
C ALA A 15 14.63 3.71 6.80
N GLU A 16 15.67 2.90 6.92
CA GLU A 16 16.88 2.94 6.06
C GLU A 16 16.55 2.53 4.61
N ALA A 17 15.75 1.48 4.42
CA ALA A 17 15.27 1.07 3.08
C ALA A 17 14.38 2.13 2.40
N ARG A 18 13.85 3.09 3.18
CA ARG A 18 13.00 4.19 2.70
C ARG A 18 13.71 5.55 2.66
N GLY A 19 15.01 5.60 2.95
CA GLY A 19 15.83 6.83 2.85
C GLY A 19 15.55 7.89 3.92
N ILE A 20 14.92 7.52 5.04
CA ILE A 20 14.56 8.44 6.12
C ILE A 20 15.74 8.51 7.11
N ARG A 21 16.56 9.56 7.05
CA ARG A 21 17.59 9.84 8.07
C ARG A 21 16.91 10.48 9.29
N ASN A 22 16.85 9.75 10.39
CA ASN A 22 16.36 10.27 11.66
C ASN A 22 17.55 10.49 12.62
N PRO A 23 17.88 11.74 12.99
CA PRO A 23 19.05 12.03 13.84
C PRO A 23 18.91 11.51 15.28
N GLY A 24 17.71 11.22 15.76
CA GLY A 24 17.46 10.77 17.14
C GLY A 24 17.82 9.30 17.46
N LEU A 25 18.32 8.52 16.49
CA LEU A 25 18.68 7.10 16.67
C LEU A 25 20.19 6.83 16.68
N ALA A 26 21.02 7.85 16.44
CA ALA A 26 22.48 7.72 16.46
C ALA A 26 23.05 7.70 17.90
N GLU A 27 22.37 8.35 18.84
CA GLU A 27 22.87 8.52 20.21
C GLU A 27 22.70 7.27 21.10
N ALA A 28 21.85 6.32 20.71
CA ALA A 28 21.62 5.09 21.46
C ALA A 28 22.67 3.98 21.19
N ALA A 29 23.58 4.17 20.23
CA ALA A 29 24.53 3.14 19.79
C ALA A 29 25.95 3.26 20.38
N GLY A 30 26.24 4.28 21.18
CA GLY A 30 27.58 4.51 21.75
C GLY A 30 27.94 3.68 22.99
N GLY A 31 27.09 2.74 23.41
CA GLY A 31 27.23 2.08 24.72
C GLY A 31 26.96 0.58 24.71
N ALA A 32 27.62 -0.20 23.85
CA ALA A 32 27.61 -1.67 23.97
C ALA A 32 28.76 -2.34 23.21
N GLU A 33 30.02 -2.07 23.59
CA GLU A 33 31.13 -2.99 23.30
C GLU A 33 31.69 -3.53 24.62
N SER A 34 31.09 -4.61 25.11
CA SER A 34 31.64 -5.42 26.20
C SER A 34 32.33 -6.67 25.65
N VAL A 35 33.65 -6.59 25.65
CA VAL A 35 34.66 -7.64 25.80
C VAL A 35 34.10 -9.04 26.11
N SER A 36 34.21 -9.97 25.17
CA SER A 36 34.14 -11.41 25.44
C SER A 36 35.53 -12.03 25.35
N GLY A 37 36.15 -12.27 26.50
CA GLY A 37 37.36 -13.09 26.59
C GLY A 37 37.04 -14.57 26.36
N ARG A 38 37.80 -15.20 25.48
CA ARG A 38 37.97 -16.66 25.45
C ARG A 38 39.45 -16.98 25.36
N SER A 39 39.97 -17.57 26.42
CA SER A 39 41.25 -18.27 26.49
C SER A 39 41.13 -19.63 25.81
N ALA A 40 42.07 -20.00 24.94
CA ALA A 40 42.64 -21.35 24.86
C ALA A 40 43.77 -21.43 23.82
N GLY A 41 44.96 -21.81 24.29
CA GLY A 41 45.84 -22.77 23.60
C GLY A 41 46.95 -22.22 22.70
N GLY A 42 48.19 -22.66 22.97
CA GLY A 42 49.22 -22.81 21.93
C GLY A 42 50.63 -22.41 22.32
N VAL A 43 51.40 -23.36 22.85
CA VAL A 43 52.86 -23.31 23.07
C VAL A 43 53.61 -23.56 21.76
N ALA A 44 54.67 -22.78 21.46
CA ALA A 44 55.97 -23.25 20.94
C ALA A 44 57.00 -22.09 20.76
N PRO A 45 58.32 -22.32 20.97
CA PRO A 45 59.35 -21.28 21.00
C PRO A 45 60.31 -21.30 19.80
N GLY A 46 61.06 -20.20 19.55
CA GLY A 46 62.19 -20.25 18.62
C GLY A 46 62.94 -18.94 18.35
N ARG A 47 64.18 -18.87 18.87
CA ARG A 47 65.44 -18.35 18.27
C ARG A 47 65.44 -16.96 17.59
N SER A 48 66.09 -15.96 18.20
CA SER A 48 67.51 -15.57 18.03
C SER A 48 67.88 -15.07 16.63
N GLU A 49 68.20 -13.79 16.49
CA GLU A 49 69.52 -13.34 15.99
C GLU A 49 69.67 -11.81 16.06
N SER A 50 70.88 -11.42 16.43
CA SER A 50 71.38 -10.07 16.60
C SER A 50 72.27 -9.70 15.41
N ALA A 51 72.23 -8.45 14.91
CA ALA A 51 73.36 -7.80 14.22
C ALA A 51 73.09 -6.28 14.12
N ALA A 52 73.75 -5.45 14.94
CA ALA A 52 74.93 -4.62 14.62
C ALA A 52 74.53 -3.17 14.25
N ILE A 53 74.72 -2.13 15.09
CA ILE A 53 75.97 -1.42 15.51
C ILE A 53 76.72 -0.90 14.26
N ARG A 54 77.12 0.37 14.03
CA ARG A 54 77.27 1.66 14.75
C ARG A 54 77.37 2.74 13.64
N THR A 55 77.10 4.04 13.82
CA THR A 55 78.10 5.00 14.31
C THR A 55 77.48 6.32 14.77
N GLU A 56 78.03 6.82 15.87
CA GLU A 56 77.68 8.00 16.65
C GLU A 56 78.30 9.29 16.07
N ALA A 57 77.71 10.44 16.39
CA ALA A 57 78.43 11.58 17.00
C ALA A 57 77.45 12.66 17.49
N GLY A 58 77.51 13.03 18.78
CA GLY A 58 77.18 14.39 19.24
C GLY A 58 76.34 14.58 20.53
N ARG A 59 76.98 14.42 21.70
CA ARG A 59 76.78 15.12 23.00
C ARG A 59 75.49 14.94 23.85
N GLN A 60 75.71 14.43 25.08
CA GLN A 60 74.88 14.52 26.31
C GLN A 60 75.00 15.96 26.92
N THR A 61 74.13 16.55 27.77
CA THR A 61 73.38 16.09 28.99
C THR A 61 72.29 17.17 29.40
N PRO A 62 71.49 17.07 30.51
CA PRO A 62 70.01 16.92 30.54
C PRO A 62 69.24 18.08 31.26
N PRO A 63 68.08 17.85 31.91
CA PRO A 63 66.69 17.77 31.43
C PRO A 63 65.84 19.02 31.83
N LEU A 64 64.58 19.15 31.39
CA LEU A 64 63.40 19.66 32.15
C LEU A 64 62.24 20.12 31.24
N ALA A 65 61.04 19.99 31.82
CA ALA A 65 59.77 20.65 31.48
C ALA A 65 58.98 20.12 30.26
N HIS A 66 58.21 19.04 30.48
CA HIS A 66 56.91 18.92 29.81
C HIS A 66 55.88 19.61 30.71
N GLY A 67 55.30 20.68 30.19
CA GLY A 67 54.38 21.55 30.89
C GLY A 67 53.19 20.80 31.47
N ALA A 68 52.88 21.11 32.72
CA ALA A 68 51.68 20.68 33.41
C ALA A 68 50.43 21.16 32.63
N VAL A 69 49.58 20.21 32.25
CA VAL A 69 48.21 20.49 31.85
C VAL A 69 47.45 20.91 33.12
N PRO A 70 46.83 22.10 33.18
CA PRO A 70 46.03 22.46 34.34
C PRO A 70 44.81 21.55 34.39
N LEU A 71 44.68 20.79 35.48
CA LEU A 71 43.45 20.09 35.82
C LEU A 71 42.35 21.14 35.97
N ALA A 72 41.42 21.16 35.01
CA ALA A 72 40.17 21.89 35.14
C ALA A 72 39.46 21.38 36.39
N ARG A 73 39.52 22.17 37.47
CA ARG A 73 38.54 22.10 38.55
C ARG A 73 37.20 22.50 37.94
N ASP A 74 36.15 21.80 38.33
CA ASP A 74 34.75 22.10 38.03
C ASP A 74 34.12 21.34 36.85
N MET A 75 34.49 20.06 36.66
CA MET A 75 33.58 19.11 36.00
C MET A 75 32.58 18.59 37.04
N PRO A 76 31.28 18.94 36.96
CA PRO A 76 30.30 18.40 37.88
C PRO A 76 30.27 16.88 37.73
N LEU A 77 30.53 16.19 38.84
CA LEU A 77 30.45 14.75 38.95
C LEU A 77 28.98 14.35 38.69
N GLN A 78 28.67 13.96 37.46
CA GLN A 78 27.39 13.35 37.12
C GLN A 78 27.36 11.98 37.81
N LEU A 79 26.81 11.94 39.02
CA LEU A 79 26.53 10.68 39.70
C LEU A 79 25.63 9.84 38.79
N PRO A 80 25.93 8.54 38.60
CA PRO A 80 25.01 7.65 37.90
C PRO A 80 23.64 7.71 38.58
N PRO A 81 22.53 7.72 37.82
CA PRO A 81 21.20 7.77 38.41
C PRO A 81 21.03 6.62 39.40
N ARG A 82 20.43 6.91 40.56
CA ARG A 82 20.22 5.92 41.62
C ARG A 82 19.46 4.71 41.05
N PRO A 83 19.92 3.46 41.30
CA PRO A 83 19.16 2.28 40.89
C PRO A 83 17.79 2.32 41.59
N GLY A 84 16.72 2.47 40.81
CA GLY A 84 15.34 2.55 41.31
C GLY A 84 14.54 3.77 40.85
N THR A 85 15.17 4.82 40.33
CA THR A 85 14.47 5.94 39.67
C THR A 85 14.48 5.78 38.15
N TRP A 86 13.98 4.65 37.66
CA TRP A 86 13.50 4.59 36.29
C TRP A 86 12.06 5.08 36.32
N THR A 87 11.83 6.39 36.21
CA THR A 87 10.55 6.82 35.65
C THR A 87 10.53 6.21 34.26
N GLN A 88 9.67 5.21 34.03
CA GLN A 88 9.37 4.79 32.67
C GLN A 88 8.86 6.04 31.97
N GLN A 89 9.74 6.69 31.22
CA GLN A 89 9.34 7.67 30.24
C GLN A 89 8.43 6.88 29.33
N GLN A 90 7.13 7.15 29.44
CA GLN A 90 6.13 6.50 28.61
C GLN A 90 6.41 7.00 27.20
N GLU A 91 7.27 6.28 26.48
CA GLU A 91 7.61 6.56 25.10
C GLU A 91 6.29 6.71 24.36
N GLU A 92 6.04 7.91 23.82
CA GLU A 92 4.83 8.15 23.05
C GLU A 92 4.73 7.08 21.97
N PRO A 93 3.56 6.46 21.79
CA PRO A 93 3.45 5.34 20.88
C PRO A 93 3.81 5.79 19.45
N ALA A 94 4.67 5.01 18.79
CA ALA A 94 5.34 5.38 17.54
C ALA A 94 4.39 5.84 16.41
N TRP A 95 3.12 5.41 16.42
CA TRP A 95 2.13 5.83 15.44
C TRP A 95 1.80 7.34 15.54
N ILE A 96 1.84 7.97 16.72
CA ILE A 96 1.54 9.41 16.88
C ILE A 96 2.54 10.25 16.09
N ALA A 97 3.83 9.93 16.22
CA ALA A 97 4.90 10.62 15.48
C ALA A 97 4.75 10.43 13.96
N ILE A 98 4.32 9.25 13.50
CA ILE A 98 4.08 8.99 12.07
C ILE A 98 2.92 9.85 11.55
N TRP A 99 1.84 9.96 12.32
CA TRP A 99 0.66 10.77 11.94
C TRP A 99 1.00 12.26 11.87
N GLN A 100 1.75 12.79 12.83
CA GLN A 100 2.19 14.18 12.81
C GLN A 100 3.10 14.47 11.60
N ASN A 101 4.06 13.58 11.33
CA ASN A 101 4.98 13.74 10.20
C ASN A 101 4.29 13.61 8.83
N ARG A 102 3.17 12.89 8.74
CA ARG A 102 2.39 12.72 7.50
C ARG A 102 1.15 13.60 7.43
N ALA A 103 1.06 14.65 8.24
CA ALA A 103 -0.13 15.52 8.31
C ALA A 103 -0.51 16.11 6.93
N PHE A 104 0.48 16.50 6.11
CA PHE A 104 0.23 17.00 4.77
C PHE A 104 -0.40 15.94 3.86
N ASP A 105 0.17 14.74 3.83
CA ASP A 105 -0.35 13.64 3.01
C ASP A 105 -1.78 13.26 3.44
N ILE A 106 -2.04 13.24 4.75
CA ILE A 106 -3.36 12.99 5.33
C ILE A 106 -4.36 14.08 4.91
N ALA A 107 -3.99 15.35 4.98
CA ALA A 107 -4.86 16.45 4.60
C ALA A 107 -5.27 16.36 3.11
N VAL A 108 -4.30 16.11 2.21
CA VAL A 108 -4.57 15.94 0.79
C VAL A 108 -5.46 14.72 0.53
N LEU A 109 -5.20 13.59 1.21
CA LEU A 109 -6.04 12.39 1.12
C LEU A 109 -7.48 12.71 1.53
N VAL A 110 -7.69 13.31 2.70
CA VAL A 110 -9.02 13.63 3.23
C VAL A 110 -9.77 14.58 2.30
N ILE A 111 -9.09 15.60 1.75
CA ILE A 111 -9.69 16.50 0.75
C ILE A 111 -10.10 15.71 -0.49
N GLY A 112 -9.24 14.84 -1.02
CA GLY A 112 -9.57 14.02 -2.18
C GLY A 112 -10.74 13.06 -1.94
N LEU A 113 -10.82 12.47 -0.74
CA LEU A 113 -11.95 11.62 -0.34
C LEU A 113 -13.25 12.42 -0.18
N ALA A 114 -13.18 13.62 0.39
CA ALA A 114 -14.32 14.54 0.47
C ALA A 114 -14.81 14.93 -0.93
N VAL A 115 -13.90 15.30 -1.84
CA VAL A 115 -14.23 15.59 -3.24
C VAL A 115 -14.91 14.40 -3.91
N LEU A 116 -14.40 13.18 -3.72
CA LEU A 116 -15.04 11.98 -4.25
C LEU A 116 -16.44 11.78 -3.68
N PHE A 117 -16.61 11.94 -2.37
CA PHE A 117 -17.91 11.85 -1.72
C PHE A 117 -18.90 12.85 -2.32
N PHE A 118 -18.49 14.11 -2.52
CA PHE A 118 -19.30 15.11 -3.20
C PHE A 118 -19.65 14.70 -4.64
N ILE A 119 -18.69 14.21 -5.42
CA ILE A 119 -18.95 13.71 -6.78
C ILE A 119 -20.02 12.62 -6.79
N LEU A 120 -19.98 11.69 -5.83
CA LEU A 120 -20.94 10.58 -5.74
C LEU A 120 -22.32 11.02 -5.28
N VAL A 121 -22.41 12.00 -4.36
CA VAL A 121 -23.69 12.58 -3.95
C VAL A 121 -24.33 13.36 -5.10
N PHE A 122 -23.53 14.13 -5.84
CA PHE A 122 -24.00 14.93 -6.99
C PHE A 122 -23.95 14.17 -8.33
N GLN A 123 -23.86 12.84 -8.31
CA GLN A 123 -23.71 12.01 -9.51
C GLN A 123 -24.86 12.19 -10.52
N ASP A 124 -26.09 12.37 -10.05
CA ASP A 124 -27.29 12.55 -10.88
C ASP A 124 -27.20 13.83 -11.73
N TRP A 125 -26.67 14.90 -11.13
CA TRP A 125 -26.46 16.16 -11.83
C TRP A 125 -25.29 16.04 -12.80
N LEU A 126 -24.18 15.43 -12.38
CA LEU A 126 -22.99 15.25 -13.20
C LEU A 126 -23.25 14.35 -14.43
N ALA A 127 -24.12 13.34 -14.29
CA ALA A 127 -24.49 12.42 -15.37
C ALA A 127 -25.24 13.11 -16.53
N LYS A 128 -25.86 14.28 -16.31
CA LYS A 128 -26.48 15.08 -17.37
C LYS A 128 -25.46 15.74 -18.30
N TYR A 129 -24.22 15.92 -17.83
CA TYR A 129 -23.14 16.57 -18.56
C TYR A 129 -22.02 15.55 -18.87
N PRO A 130 -22.15 14.76 -19.95
CA PRO A 130 -21.24 13.64 -20.23
C PRO A 130 -19.77 14.06 -20.36
N ALA A 131 -19.50 15.21 -20.98
CA ALA A 131 -18.14 15.74 -21.10
C ALA A 131 -17.54 16.05 -19.72
N ALA A 132 -18.30 16.73 -18.84
CA ALA A 132 -17.86 17.06 -17.50
C ALA A 132 -17.58 15.79 -16.68
N LEU A 133 -18.46 14.78 -16.76
CA LEU A 133 -18.26 13.50 -16.08
C LEU A 133 -16.97 12.80 -16.51
N ILE A 134 -16.66 12.80 -17.80
CA ILE A 134 -15.42 12.22 -18.33
C ILE A 134 -14.19 12.97 -17.79
N TYR A 135 -14.20 14.31 -17.82
CA TYR A 135 -13.08 15.11 -17.31
C TYR A 135 -12.87 14.92 -15.81
N VAL A 136 -13.94 14.99 -15.00
CA VAL A 136 -13.89 14.79 -13.56
C VAL A 136 -13.38 13.39 -13.22
N ARG A 137 -13.91 12.35 -13.88
CA ARG A 137 -13.50 10.97 -13.67
C ARG A 137 -12.03 10.74 -14.04
N ASN A 138 -11.60 11.22 -15.20
CA ASN A 138 -10.22 11.07 -15.65
C ASN A 138 -9.24 11.84 -14.75
N GLY A 139 -9.60 13.06 -14.34
CA GLY A 139 -8.83 13.84 -13.38
C GLY A 139 -8.69 13.12 -12.04
N PHE A 140 -9.77 12.51 -11.55
CA PHE A 140 -9.72 11.72 -10.32
C PHE A 140 -8.85 10.46 -10.47
N HIS A 141 -8.91 9.76 -11.60
CA HIS A 141 -8.00 8.62 -11.86
C HIS A 141 -6.54 9.02 -11.85
N VAL A 142 -6.20 10.18 -12.43
CA VAL A 142 -4.82 10.72 -12.39
C VAL A 142 -4.42 11.00 -10.93
N TYR A 143 -5.27 11.68 -10.16
CA TYR A 143 -5.05 11.90 -8.73
C TYR A 143 -4.82 10.58 -7.97
N THR A 144 -5.70 9.60 -8.13
CA THR A 144 -5.58 8.31 -7.46
C THR A 144 -4.31 7.56 -7.85
N LEU A 145 -3.93 7.56 -9.13
CA LEU A 145 -2.73 6.86 -9.59
C LEU A 145 -1.45 7.48 -9.01
N PHE A 146 -1.30 8.80 -9.14
CA PHE A 146 -0.06 9.47 -8.77
C PHE A 146 0.02 9.78 -7.27
N PHE A 147 -1.06 10.28 -6.67
CA PHE A 147 -1.06 10.64 -5.25
C PHE A 147 -1.30 9.42 -4.35
N ILE A 148 -2.45 8.75 -4.46
CA ILE A 148 -2.76 7.60 -3.58
C ILE A 148 -1.81 6.43 -3.85
N GLY A 149 -1.54 6.14 -5.14
CA GLY A 149 -0.65 5.06 -5.56
C GLY A 149 0.83 5.37 -5.36
N TRP A 150 1.39 6.27 -6.17
CA TRP A 150 2.85 6.40 -6.32
C TRP A 150 3.55 7.20 -5.21
N TRP A 151 2.83 8.19 -4.63
CA TRP A 151 3.31 9.06 -3.56
C TRP A 151 2.98 8.50 -2.18
N GLY A 152 1.69 8.32 -1.90
CA GLY A 152 1.18 7.88 -0.59
C GLY A 152 1.36 6.39 -0.32
N LEU A 153 1.57 5.57 -1.36
CA LEU A 153 1.64 4.10 -1.28
C LEU A 153 0.44 3.48 -0.54
N ALA A 154 -0.70 4.19 -0.54
CA ALA A 154 -1.89 3.88 0.23
C ALA A 154 -2.78 2.94 -0.56
N GLN A 155 -2.38 1.67 -0.61
CA GLN A 155 -3.04 0.69 -1.44
C GLN A 155 -3.70 -0.42 -0.62
N LEU A 156 -5.00 -0.64 -0.82
CA LEU A 156 -5.62 -1.84 -0.29
C LEU A 156 -5.19 -3.03 -1.15
N SER A 157 -4.84 -4.11 -0.46
CA SER A 157 -4.50 -5.43 -0.99
C SER A 157 -5.36 -6.48 -0.29
N VAL A 158 -5.43 -7.69 -0.85
CA VAL A 158 -6.07 -8.83 -0.18
C VAL A 158 -5.43 -9.12 1.18
N ILE A 159 -4.12 -8.91 1.32
CA ILE A 159 -3.38 -9.13 2.58
C ILE A 159 -4.00 -8.28 3.70
N ASN A 160 -4.34 -7.01 3.45
CA ASN A 160 -4.93 -6.17 4.50
C ASN A 160 -6.27 -6.73 5.00
N VAL A 161 -7.07 -7.29 4.09
CA VAL A 161 -8.34 -7.93 4.45
C VAL A 161 -8.07 -9.21 5.24
N LEU A 162 -7.13 -10.04 4.80
CA LEU A 162 -6.75 -11.26 5.50
C LEU A 162 -6.17 -10.97 6.89
N THR A 163 -5.34 -9.95 7.03
CA THR A 163 -4.78 -9.49 8.31
C THR A 163 -5.89 -8.97 9.22
N PHE A 164 -6.86 -8.21 8.70
CA PHE A 164 -8.02 -7.78 9.47
C PHE A 164 -8.83 -8.97 9.99
N VAL A 165 -9.18 -9.92 9.12
CA VAL A 165 -9.95 -11.12 9.52
C VAL A 165 -9.19 -11.96 10.54
N ASN A 166 -7.89 -12.19 10.33
CA ASN A 166 -7.07 -12.93 11.29
C ASN A 166 -6.93 -12.21 12.64
N SER A 167 -6.77 -10.88 12.64
CA SER A 167 -6.70 -10.10 13.88
C SER A 167 -8.02 -10.16 14.66
N VAL A 168 -9.17 -10.13 13.98
CA VAL A 168 -10.47 -10.32 14.65
C VAL A 168 -10.58 -11.72 15.28
N MET A 169 -10.02 -12.75 14.65
CA MET A 169 -10.06 -14.12 15.18
C MET A 169 -9.08 -14.39 16.33
N GLN A 170 -7.91 -13.73 16.34
CA GLN A 170 -6.80 -14.04 17.27
C GLN A 170 -6.66 -13.03 18.43
N GLY A 171 -7.43 -11.94 18.42
CA GLY A 171 -7.30 -10.83 19.37
C GLY A 171 -7.05 -9.53 18.62
N PHE A 172 -7.98 -8.59 18.76
CA PHE A 172 -8.00 -7.37 17.97
C PHE A 172 -7.16 -6.27 18.62
N HIS A 173 -6.13 -5.82 17.89
CA HIS A 173 -5.18 -4.79 18.32
C HIS A 173 -5.17 -3.64 17.31
N TRP A 174 -5.66 -2.48 17.71
CA TRP A 174 -5.78 -1.29 16.85
C TRP A 174 -4.41 -0.79 16.37
N GLU A 175 -3.38 -0.95 17.20
CA GLU A 175 -2.03 -0.42 16.98
C GLU A 175 -1.44 -0.85 15.63
N ASN A 176 -1.72 -2.09 15.20
CA ASN A 176 -1.23 -2.63 13.93
C ASN A 176 -1.79 -1.89 12.71
N PHE A 177 -3.02 -1.37 12.81
CA PHE A 177 -3.68 -0.65 11.72
C PHE A 177 -3.33 0.84 11.74
N LEU A 178 -3.06 1.43 12.92
CA LEU A 178 -2.72 2.84 13.06
C LEU A 178 -1.30 3.19 12.57
N ILE A 179 -0.43 2.19 12.37
CA ILE A 179 0.93 2.40 11.84
C ILE A 179 0.92 3.04 10.45
N ASP A 180 -0.09 2.73 9.61
CA ASP A 180 -0.26 3.36 8.30
C ASP A 180 -1.50 4.27 8.30
N PRO A 181 -1.33 5.59 8.57
CA PRO A 181 -2.45 6.53 8.64
C PRO A 181 -3.25 6.61 7.34
N MET A 182 -2.56 6.53 6.19
CA MET A 182 -3.20 6.71 4.89
C MET A 182 -4.12 5.52 4.59
N LEU A 183 -3.61 4.31 4.83
CA LEU A 183 -4.37 3.08 4.66
C LEU A 183 -5.53 2.98 5.64
N PHE A 184 -5.35 3.41 6.90
CA PHE A 184 -6.40 3.43 7.91
C PHE A 184 -7.57 4.33 7.50
N ILE A 185 -7.28 5.58 7.10
CA ILE A 185 -8.31 6.53 6.63
C ILE A 185 -9.01 6.01 5.38
N LEU A 186 -8.25 5.45 4.43
CA LEU A 186 -8.80 4.89 3.20
C LEU A 186 -9.71 3.68 3.48
N TRP A 187 -9.32 2.79 4.41
CA TRP A 187 -10.16 1.67 4.86
C TRP A 187 -11.47 2.15 5.48
N GLY A 188 -11.43 3.16 6.36
CA GLY A 188 -12.62 3.75 6.96
C GLY A 188 -13.58 4.33 5.91
N PHE A 189 -13.05 5.06 4.92
CA PHE A 189 -13.85 5.58 3.82
C PHE A 189 -14.40 4.48 2.90
N VAL A 190 -13.60 3.44 2.62
CA VAL A 190 -14.04 2.29 1.83
C VAL A 190 -15.16 1.55 2.56
N ALA A 191 -15.04 1.32 3.87
CA ALA A 191 -16.11 0.71 4.67
C ALA A 191 -17.41 1.52 4.61
N MET A 192 -17.33 2.85 4.77
CA MET A 192 -18.49 3.74 4.64
C MET A 192 -19.12 3.67 3.24
N THR A 193 -18.32 3.79 2.18
CA THR A 193 -18.83 3.76 0.79
C THR A 193 -19.32 2.38 0.36
N LEU A 194 -18.77 1.30 0.90
CA LEU A 194 -19.27 -0.06 0.69
C LEU A 194 -20.70 -0.22 1.18
N LEU A 195 -21.03 0.35 2.34
CA LEU A 195 -22.39 0.29 2.90
C LEU A 195 -23.38 1.14 2.10
N LEU A 196 -22.95 2.30 1.62
CA LEU A 196 -23.81 3.26 0.93
C LEU A 196 -24.01 2.95 -0.57
N TRP A 197 -22.91 2.70 -1.29
CA TRP A 197 -22.88 2.52 -2.76
C TRP A 197 -22.44 1.12 -3.22
N GLY A 198 -21.82 0.33 -2.34
CA GLY A 198 -21.23 -0.96 -2.66
C GLY A 198 -19.76 -0.87 -3.08
N ARG A 199 -19.18 -1.99 -3.52
CA ARG A 199 -17.73 -2.10 -3.80
C ARG A 199 -17.24 -1.33 -5.02
N GLY A 200 -18.17 -0.89 -5.87
CA GLY A 200 -17.85 -0.27 -7.14
C GLY A 200 -17.08 1.03 -6.99
N VAL A 201 -17.29 1.77 -5.90
CA VAL A 201 -16.59 3.05 -5.64
C VAL A 201 -15.08 2.82 -5.51
N TYR A 202 -14.65 1.79 -4.79
CA TYR A 202 -13.22 1.50 -4.62
C TYR A 202 -12.57 1.07 -5.95
N CYS A 203 -13.11 0.04 -6.62
CA CYS A 203 -12.53 -0.50 -7.86
C CYS A 203 -12.63 0.48 -9.04
N GLY A 204 -13.65 1.33 -9.02
CA GLY A 204 -13.88 2.42 -9.95
C GLY A 204 -12.88 3.54 -9.75
N TRP A 205 -12.96 4.21 -8.60
CA TRP A 205 -12.38 5.53 -8.36
C TRP A 205 -11.11 5.51 -7.51
N LEU A 206 -11.07 4.74 -6.41
CA LEU A 206 -10.00 4.82 -5.41
C LEU A 206 -8.82 3.88 -5.64
N CYS A 207 -8.99 2.81 -6.41
CA CYS A 207 -7.95 1.83 -6.64
C CYS A 207 -6.90 2.37 -7.64
N PRO A 208 -5.62 2.54 -7.26
CA PRO A 208 -4.59 3.06 -8.15
C PRO A 208 -4.36 2.20 -9.40
N PHE A 209 -4.36 0.87 -9.25
CA PHE A 209 -4.23 -0.03 -10.40
C PHE A 209 -5.49 -0.06 -11.28
N GLY A 210 -6.67 0.12 -10.67
CA GLY A 210 -7.91 0.29 -11.42
C GLY A 210 -7.87 1.57 -12.26
N ALA A 211 -7.37 2.66 -11.69
CA ALA A 211 -7.16 3.93 -12.38
C ALA A 211 -6.13 3.80 -13.51
N LEU A 212 -5.00 3.11 -13.26
CA LEU A 212 -3.99 2.80 -14.27
C LEU A 212 -4.59 2.09 -15.48
N GLN A 213 -5.34 1.00 -15.26
CA GLN A 213 -5.97 0.24 -16.35
C GLN A 213 -6.96 1.10 -17.16
N GLU A 214 -7.70 2.00 -16.51
CA GLU A 214 -8.62 2.91 -17.21
C GLU A 214 -7.87 3.94 -18.06
N LEU A 215 -6.81 4.56 -17.51
CA LEU A 215 -5.98 5.53 -18.22
C LEU A 215 -5.27 4.90 -19.41
N ILE A 216 -4.80 3.66 -19.27
CA ILE A 216 -4.19 2.89 -20.36
C ILE A 216 -5.22 2.61 -21.45
N LEU A 217 -6.44 2.18 -21.12
CA LEU A 217 -7.48 2.01 -22.14
C LEU A 217 -7.83 3.32 -22.86
N ILE A 218 -7.87 4.46 -22.14
CA ILE A 218 -8.06 5.77 -22.76
C ILE A 218 -6.93 6.07 -23.75
N ALA A 219 -5.67 5.80 -23.37
CA ALA A 219 -4.52 5.96 -24.25
C ALA A 219 -4.60 5.02 -25.47
N SER A 220 -4.97 3.75 -25.27
CA SER A 220 -5.16 2.76 -26.34
C SER A 220 -6.24 3.16 -27.34
N ARG A 221 -7.36 3.71 -26.86
CA ARG A 221 -8.44 4.23 -27.72
C ARG A 221 -7.96 5.42 -28.56
N LYS A 222 -7.10 6.28 -28.00
CA LYS A 222 -6.47 7.38 -28.74
C LYS A 222 -5.51 6.85 -29.82
N LEU A 223 -4.86 5.71 -29.58
CA LEU A 223 -4.03 4.98 -30.54
C LEU A 223 -4.84 4.07 -31.49
N LYS A 224 -6.18 4.08 -31.42
CA LYS A 224 -7.10 3.28 -32.25
C LYS A 224 -6.89 1.76 -32.14
N ILE A 225 -6.41 1.29 -30.99
CA ILE A 225 -6.33 -0.15 -30.71
C ILE A 225 -7.77 -0.68 -30.51
N PRO A 226 -8.14 -1.82 -31.14
CA PRO A 226 -9.49 -2.37 -30.99
C PRO A 226 -9.73 -2.89 -29.57
N GLU A 227 -10.93 -2.62 -29.05
CA GLU A 227 -11.39 -3.20 -27.78
C GLU A 227 -11.93 -4.61 -28.05
N ILE A 228 -11.36 -5.60 -27.35
CA ILE A 228 -11.72 -7.01 -27.50
C ILE A 228 -12.53 -7.42 -26.28
N GLU A 229 -13.76 -7.86 -26.53
CA GLU A 229 -14.61 -8.44 -25.49
C GLU A 229 -14.80 -9.94 -25.69
N PHE A 230 -14.87 -10.68 -24.58
CA PHE A 230 -15.10 -12.12 -24.61
C PHE A 230 -16.57 -12.47 -24.85
N SER A 231 -16.90 -13.71 -25.17
CA SER A 231 -18.29 -14.19 -25.17
C SER A 231 -18.85 -14.26 -23.75
N ASP A 232 -20.17 -14.20 -23.59
CA ASP A 232 -20.81 -14.15 -22.26
C ASP A 232 -20.52 -15.40 -21.41
N ALA A 233 -20.50 -16.59 -22.02
CA ALA A 233 -20.16 -17.83 -21.33
C ALA A 233 -18.71 -17.81 -20.79
N VAL A 234 -17.78 -17.23 -21.53
CA VAL A 234 -16.38 -17.09 -21.10
C VAL A 234 -16.27 -16.02 -20.02
N HIS A 235 -16.99 -14.91 -20.16
CA HIS A 235 -17.05 -13.85 -19.16
C HIS A 235 -17.54 -14.36 -17.80
N GLU A 236 -18.65 -15.11 -17.74
CA GLU A 236 -19.18 -15.64 -16.48
C GLU A 236 -18.20 -16.60 -15.79
N ARG A 237 -17.51 -17.45 -16.56
CA ARG A 237 -16.48 -18.37 -16.02
C ARG A 237 -15.25 -17.62 -15.51
N LEU A 238 -14.75 -16.64 -16.26
CA LEU A 238 -13.59 -15.84 -15.85
C LEU A 238 -13.90 -15.00 -14.60
N VAL A 239 -15.14 -14.53 -14.42
CA VAL A 239 -15.54 -13.80 -13.21
C VAL A 239 -15.46 -14.71 -11.97
N ALA A 240 -15.71 -16.01 -12.11
CA ALA A 240 -15.57 -16.95 -10.99
C ALA A 240 -14.11 -17.08 -10.50
N LEU A 241 -13.13 -16.85 -11.38
CA LEU A 241 -11.71 -17.05 -11.10
C LEU A 241 -11.21 -16.22 -9.89
N LYS A 242 -11.55 -14.93 -9.81
CA LYS A 242 -11.17 -14.09 -8.65
C LYS A 242 -11.72 -14.60 -7.32
N TYR A 243 -12.90 -15.23 -7.32
CA TYR A 243 -13.49 -15.81 -6.11
C TYR A 243 -12.77 -17.10 -5.72
N ILE A 244 -12.36 -17.92 -6.71
CA ILE A 244 -11.53 -19.10 -6.47
C ILE A 244 -10.18 -18.69 -5.88
N ILE A 245 -9.51 -17.67 -6.46
CA ILE A 245 -8.24 -17.14 -5.95
C ILE A 245 -8.42 -16.66 -4.51
N LEU A 246 -9.49 -15.93 -4.20
CA LEU A 246 -9.78 -15.47 -2.84
C LEU A 246 -9.94 -16.64 -1.86
N ILE A 247 -10.72 -17.67 -2.21
CA ILE A 247 -10.96 -18.83 -1.35
C ILE A 247 -9.65 -19.57 -1.08
N LEU A 248 -8.81 -19.76 -2.10
CA LEU A 248 -7.50 -20.40 -1.95
C LEU A 248 -6.57 -19.58 -1.04
N LEU A 249 -6.47 -18.26 -1.28
CA LEU A 249 -5.65 -17.37 -0.45
C LEU A 249 -6.14 -17.34 1.00
N PHE A 250 -7.45 -17.31 1.21
CA PHE A 250 -8.05 -17.36 2.54
C PHE A 250 -7.70 -18.70 3.23
N GLY A 251 -7.84 -19.82 2.54
CA GLY A 251 -7.48 -21.14 3.05
C GLY A 251 -6.02 -21.24 3.48
N VAL A 252 -5.08 -20.75 2.67
CA VAL A 252 -3.65 -20.69 3.02
C VAL A 252 -3.41 -19.74 4.20
N SER A 253 -4.12 -18.62 4.27
CA SER A 253 -3.95 -17.63 5.35
C SER A 253 -4.29 -18.16 6.74
N LEU A 254 -5.17 -19.17 6.83
CA LEU A 254 -5.51 -19.82 8.10
C LEU A 254 -4.37 -20.71 8.62
N GLN A 255 -3.52 -21.22 7.74
CA GLN A 255 -2.33 -22.01 8.11
C GLN A 255 -1.13 -21.10 8.38
N SER A 256 -0.87 -20.14 7.50
CA SER A 256 0.25 -19.21 7.62
C SER A 256 -0.01 -17.89 6.89
N ILE A 257 0.05 -16.78 7.63
CA ILE A 257 -0.02 -15.43 7.06
C ILE A 257 1.16 -15.16 6.12
N ALA A 258 2.35 -15.72 6.42
CA ALA A 258 3.55 -15.51 5.62
C ALA A 258 3.44 -16.18 4.23
N GLU A 259 2.88 -17.39 4.17
CA GLU A 259 2.64 -18.08 2.89
C GLU A 259 1.55 -17.38 2.09
N ALA A 260 0.46 -16.97 2.75
CA ALA A 260 -0.59 -16.20 2.09
C ALA A 260 -0.07 -14.88 1.50
N ALA A 261 0.87 -14.21 2.18
CA ALA A 261 1.51 -13.00 1.66
C ALA A 261 2.37 -13.28 0.41
N TRP A 262 2.99 -14.47 0.33
CA TRP A 262 3.73 -14.93 -0.84
C TRP A 262 2.80 -15.25 -2.02
N TYR A 263 1.71 -15.98 -1.80
CA TYR A 263 0.73 -16.26 -2.85
C TYR A 263 -0.10 -15.04 -3.26
N ALA A 264 -0.26 -14.05 -2.37
CA ALA A 264 -0.89 -12.76 -2.67
C ALA A 264 -0.07 -11.92 -3.67
N GLU A 265 1.11 -12.37 -4.09
CA GLU A 265 1.87 -11.78 -5.20
C GLU A 265 1.21 -11.96 -6.56
N VAL A 266 0.12 -12.76 -6.63
CA VAL A 266 -0.85 -12.69 -7.73
C VAL A 266 -1.36 -11.26 -7.96
N GLU A 267 -1.30 -10.40 -6.94
CA GLU A 267 -1.61 -9.00 -7.10
C GLU A 267 -0.42 -8.20 -7.67
N PRO A 268 -0.53 -7.64 -8.90
CA PRO A 268 0.58 -6.96 -9.57
C PRO A 268 0.94 -5.62 -8.93
N PHE A 269 0.15 -5.18 -7.94
CA PHE A 269 0.25 -3.92 -7.22
C PHE A 269 1.65 -3.62 -6.68
N LYS A 270 2.25 -4.57 -5.96
CA LYS A 270 3.56 -4.39 -5.35
C LYS A 270 4.62 -4.14 -6.42
N THR A 271 4.55 -4.87 -7.53
CA THR A 271 5.48 -4.76 -8.65
C THR A 271 5.28 -3.47 -9.43
N VAL A 272 4.04 -3.14 -9.79
CA VAL A 272 3.71 -2.01 -10.66
C VAL A 272 3.81 -0.69 -9.92
N ILE A 273 3.19 -0.59 -8.74
CA ILE A 273 3.04 0.66 -7.99
C ILE A 273 4.14 0.83 -6.94
N SER A 274 4.25 -0.12 -6.00
CA SER A 274 5.13 0.06 -4.85
C SER A 274 6.62 0.02 -5.19
N MET A 275 7.02 -0.92 -6.05
CA MET A 275 8.42 -1.12 -6.44
C MET A 275 8.74 -0.58 -7.83
N ARG A 276 7.78 0.03 -8.53
CA ARG A 276 8.03 0.75 -9.79
C ARG A 276 8.77 -0.08 -10.84
N PHE A 277 8.38 -1.36 -10.98
CA PHE A 277 9.00 -2.38 -11.84
C PHE A 277 10.44 -2.79 -11.46
N GLN A 278 10.96 -2.39 -10.30
CA GLN A 278 12.26 -2.82 -9.78
C GLN A 278 12.12 -4.15 -9.01
N ARG A 279 11.80 -5.24 -9.74
CA ARG A 279 11.65 -6.59 -9.18
C ARG A 279 12.23 -7.64 -10.12
N GLU A 280 12.27 -8.89 -9.68
CA GLU A 280 12.59 -10.03 -10.53
C GLU A 280 11.73 -10.07 -11.80
N TRP A 281 12.36 -10.53 -12.88
CA TRP A 281 11.81 -10.46 -14.23
C TRP A 281 10.48 -11.19 -14.40
N ASN A 282 10.30 -12.34 -13.74
CA ASN A 282 9.03 -13.09 -13.74
C ASN A 282 7.82 -12.23 -13.32
N TYR A 283 7.93 -11.48 -12.23
CA TYR A 283 6.84 -10.61 -11.76
C TYR A 283 6.63 -9.40 -12.67
N VAL A 284 7.72 -8.85 -13.21
CA VAL A 284 7.66 -7.73 -14.16
C VAL A 284 6.96 -8.17 -15.44
N PHE A 285 7.33 -9.32 -16.02
CA PHE A 285 6.67 -9.88 -17.21
C PHE A 285 5.19 -10.13 -16.96
N TYR A 286 4.83 -10.74 -15.83
CA TYR A 286 3.43 -10.94 -15.46
C TYR A 286 2.65 -9.62 -15.39
N ALA A 287 3.20 -8.62 -14.71
CA ALA A 287 2.58 -7.30 -14.58
C ALA A 287 2.42 -6.59 -15.95
N VAL A 288 3.44 -6.64 -16.81
CA VAL A 288 3.40 -6.04 -18.15
C VAL A 288 2.36 -6.73 -19.03
N ILE A 289 2.24 -8.06 -18.96
CA ILE A 289 1.20 -8.80 -19.69
C ILE A 289 -0.19 -8.34 -19.24
N LEU A 290 -0.45 -8.26 -17.93
CA LEU A 290 -1.74 -7.80 -17.42
C LEU A 290 -2.06 -6.37 -17.85
N ILE A 291 -1.06 -5.49 -17.85
CA ILE A 291 -1.20 -4.12 -18.35
C ILE A 291 -1.49 -4.10 -19.86
N GLY A 292 -0.80 -4.93 -20.64
CA GLY A 292 -1.03 -5.07 -22.08
C GLY A 292 -2.43 -5.58 -22.39
N VAL A 293 -2.95 -6.54 -21.63
CA VAL A 293 -4.34 -7.00 -21.76
C VAL A 293 -5.33 -5.89 -21.37
N ALA A 294 -5.02 -5.07 -20.36
CA ALA A 294 -5.87 -3.94 -19.98
C ALA A 294 -5.95 -2.85 -21.06
N ALA A 295 -5.00 -2.82 -22.00
CA ALA A 295 -5.03 -1.93 -23.16
C ALA A 295 -6.12 -2.30 -24.18
N VAL A 296 -6.53 -3.58 -24.23
CA VAL A 296 -7.54 -4.11 -25.15
C VAL A 296 -8.85 -4.48 -24.46
N ASN A 297 -8.85 -4.66 -23.14
CA ASN A 297 -10.04 -5.03 -22.36
C ASN A 297 -10.16 -4.16 -21.10
N ARG A 298 -11.28 -3.45 -20.93
CA ARG A 298 -11.44 -2.51 -19.82
C ARG A 298 -11.34 -3.19 -18.45
N LYS A 299 -10.33 -2.77 -17.68
CA LYS A 299 -10.08 -3.20 -16.29
C LYS A 299 -10.04 -4.74 -16.13
N PHE A 300 -9.40 -5.44 -17.07
CA PHE A 300 -9.30 -6.91 -17.12
C PHE A 300 -8.95 -7.55 -15.76
N TYR A 301 -7.90 -7.06 -15.10
CA TYR A 301 -7.46 -7.63 -13.83
C TYR A 301 -8.51 -7.47 -12.72
N CYS A 302 -9.10 -6.28 -12.59
CA CYS A 302 -10.13 -6.00 -11.59
C CYS A 302 -11.40 -6.83 -11.83
N LYS A 303 -11.69 -7.14 -13.10
CA LYS A 303 -12.85 -7.92 -13.52
C LYS A 303 -12.71 -9.41 -13.21
N TYR A 304 -11.52 -9.99 -13.45
CA TYR A 304 -11.35 -11.45 -13.48
C TYR A 304 -10.37 -12.04 -12.46
N LEU A 305 -9.33 -11.31 -12.05
CA LEU A 305 -8.25 -11.87 -11.23
C LEU A 305 -8.16 -11.28 -9.82
N CYS A 306 -8.67 -10.08 -9.59
CA CYS A 306 -8.46 -9.32 -8.36
C CYS A 306 -9.16 -9.95 -7.13
N PRO A 307 -8.42 -10.56 -6.18
CA PRO A 307 -9.01 -11.20 -5.01
C PRO A 307 -9.55 -10.17 -4.01
N LEU A 308 -8.90 -9.00 -3.89
CA LEU A 308 -9.44 -7.89 -3.10
C LEU A 308 -10.83 -7.46 -3.60
N GLY A 309 -11.02 -7.35 -4.92
CA GLY A 309 -12.30 -7.00 -5.51
C GLY A 309 -13.40 -8.01 -5.18
N ALA A 310 -13.05 -9.30 -5.15
CA ALA A 310 -13.95 -10.36 -4.70
C ALA A 310 -14.26 -10.26 -3.19
N ALA A 311 -13.26 -9.98 -2.36
CA ALA A 311 -13.43 -9.83 -0.92
C ALA A 311 -14.38 -8.66 -0.57
N LEU A 312 -14.23 -7.52 -1.26
CA LEU A 312 -15.11 -6.37 -1.09
C LEU A 312 -16.53 -6.60 -1.65
N ALA A 313 -16.72 -7.56 -2.57
CA ALA A 313 -18.03 -7.88 -3.13
C ALA A 313 -18.95 -8.57 -2.11
N ILE A 314 -18.39 -9.35 -1.17
CA ILE A 314 -19.14 -10.09 -0.15
C ILE A 314 -19.96 -9.15 0.74
N PRO A 315 -19.37 -8.15 1.44
CA PRO A 315 -20.15 -7.20 2.24
C PRO A 315 -20.93 -6.21 1.37
N GLY A 316 -20.46 -5.92 0.16
CA GLY A 316 -21.12 -5.00 -0.78
C GLY A 316 -22.52 -5.44 -1.22
N ARG A 317 -22.89 -6.71 -1.01
CA ARG A 317 -24.26 -7.22 -1.23
C ARG A 317 -25.28 -6.63 -0.26
N PHE A 318 -24.85 -6.21 0.93
CA PHE A 318 -25.73 -5.64 1.98
C PHE A 318 -25.87 -4.11 1.87
N ARG A 319 -25.62 -3.53 0.70
CA ARG A 319 -25.76 -2.09 0.48
C ARG A 319 -27.18 -1.63 0.84
N LEU A 320 -27.28 -0.51 1.56
CA LEU A 320 -28.55 -0.01 2.08
C LEU A 320 -29.42 0.66 1.01
N PHE A 321 -28.81 1.15 -0.08
CA PHE A 321 -29.49 2.00 -1.05
C PHE A 321 -29.28 1.51 -2.50
N GLU A 322 -30.16 0.63 -2.96
CA GLU A 322 -30.12 0.13 -4.34
C GLU A 322 -30.52 1.19 -5.38
N TRP A 323 -31.22 2.25 -4.93
CA TRP A 323 -31.82 3.28 -5.77
C TRP A 323 -30.84 4.30 -6.38
N TRP A 324 -29.60 4.41 -5.88
CA TRP A 324 -28.63 5.41 -6.39
C TRP A 324 -28.29 5.26 -7.88
N LEU A 325 -28.46 4.07 -8.46
CA LEU A 325 -28.34 3.87 -9.91
C LEU A 325 -29.74 3.84 -10.53
N ARG A 326 -30.19 4.97 -11.08
CA ARG A 326 -31.48 5.08 -11.75
C ARG A 326 -31.49 4.25 -13.03
N ARG A 327 -32.65 3.68 -13.35
CA ARG A 327 -32.85 2.83 -14.53
C ARG A 327 -34.21 3.10 -15.16
N ARG A 328 -34.25 3.11 -16.49
CA ARG A 328 -35.47 3.13 -17.31
C ARG A 328 -36.15 1.75 -17.26
N LYS A 329 -37.47 1.68 -17.34
CA LYS A 329 -38.20 0.39 -17.31
C LYS A 329 -37.96 -0.42 -18.58
N GLU A 330 -37.63 0.27 -19.66
CA GLU A 330 -37.39 -0.22 -21.01
C GLU A 330 -36.00 -0.86 -21.18
N CYS A 331 -35.11 -0.68 -20.21
CA CYS A 331 -33.76 -1.25 -20.20
C CYS A 331 -33.82 -2.77 -20.02
N GLY A 332 -33.25 -3.52 -20.96
CA GLY A 332 -33.37 -4.97 -21.09
C GLY A 332 -34.42 -5.37 -22.13
N LYS A 333 -35.62 -4.79 -22.12
CA LYS A 333 -36.63 -5.03 -23.17
C LYS A 333 -37.52 -3.78 -23.34
N PRO A 334 -37.59 -3.16 -24.54
CA PRO A 334 -36.90 -3.50 -25.79
C PRO A 334 -35.46 -2.92 -25.93
N CYS A 335 -35.02 -2.02 -25.05
CA CYS A 335 -33.72 -1.34 -25.16
C CYS A 335 -32.56 -2.19 -24.61
N GLN A 336 -31.60 -2.57 -25.45
CA GLN A 336 -30.41 -3.34 -25.08
C GLN A 336 -29.14 -2.48 -24.90
N VAL A 337 -29.27 -1.16 -25.03
CA VAL A 337 -28.12 -0.25 -25.00
C VAL A 337 -27.39 -0.27 -23.66
N CYS A 338 -28.12 -0.38 -22.55
CA CYS A 338 -27.52 -0.48 -21.21
C CYS A 338 -26.54 -1.65 -21.09
N ALA A 339 -26.93 -2.84 -21.57
CA ALA A 339 -26.14 -4.05 -21.48
C ALA A 339 -24.91 -3.96 -22.40
N ASN A 340 -25.14 -3.54 -23.66
CA ASN A 340 -24.09 -3.48 -24.68
C ASN A 340 -23.05 -2.38 -24.41
N ARG A 341 -23.44 -1.25 -23.79
CA ARG A 341 -22.49 -0.17 -23.43
C ARG A 341 -21.82 -0.37 -22.08
N CYS A 342 -22.25 -1.34 -21.27
CA CYS A 342 -21.59 -1.65 -20.01
C CYS A 342 -20.30 -2.41 -20.29
N SER A 343 -19.19 -1.70 -20.46
CA SER A 343 -17.85 -2.26 -20.68
C SER A 343 -17.38 -3.23 -19.57
N VAL A 344 -17.88 -3.08 -18.34
CA VAL A 344 -17.58 -4.01 -17.23
C VAL A 344 -18.46 -5.26 -17.29
N ARG A 345 -19.54 -5.22 -18.07
CA ARG A 345 -20.57 -6.27 -18.19
C ARG A 345 -21.25 -6.64 -16.87
N ALA A 346 -21.47 -5.63 -16.04
CA ALA A 346 -22.25 -5.79 -14.82
C ALA A 346 -23.77 -5.83 -15.08
N ILE A 347 -24.24 -5.40 -16.26
CA ILE A 347 -25.65 -5.36 -16.61
C ILE A 347 -25.99 -6.60 -17.45
N ARG A 348 -26.92 -7.43 -16.96
CA ARG A 348 -27.41 -8.61 -17.69
C ARG A 348 -28.25 -8.18 -18.90
N PRO A 349 -28.42 -9.04 -19.94
CA PRO A 349 -29.33 -8.77 -21.06
C PRO A 349 -30.79 -8.55 -20.65
N THR A 350 -31.19 -9.00 -19.45
CA THR A 350 -32.49 -8.73 -18.83
C THR A 350 -32.61 -7.31 -18.28
N GLY A 351 -31.53 -6.52 -18.30
CA GLY A 351 -31.46 -5.14 -17.81
C GLY A 351 -31.07 -5.02 -16.33
N GLU A 352 -30.93 -6.12 -15.59
CA GLU A 352 -30.57 -6.11 -14.17
C GLU A 352 -29.09 -5.78 -13.95
N ILE A 353 -28.81 -4.94 -12.95
CA ILE A 353 -27.44 -4.56 -12.59
C ILE A 353 -26.94 -5.48 -11.48
N ASN A 354 -25.89 -6.25 -11.75
CA ASN A 354 -25.18 -7.00 -10.74
C ASN A 354 -24.25 -6.06 -9.94
N ALA A 355 -24.70 -5.67 -8.74
CA ALA A 355 -23.94 -4.77 -7.86
C ALA A 355 -22.59 -5.36 -7.42
N ASN A 356 -22.48 -6.69 -7.34
CA ASN A 356 -21.23 -7.37 -6.99
C ASN A 356 -20.21 -7.31 -8.12
N GLU A 357 -20.61 -6.91 -9.34
CA GLU A 357 -19.73 -6.79 -10.51
C GLU A 357 -19.53 -5.33 -10.97
N CYS A 358 -20.41 -4.42 -10.58
CA CYS A 358 -20.37 -3.01 -10.98
C CYS A 358 -19.14 -2.26 -10.44
N HIS A 359 -18.47 -1.48 -11.30
CA HIS A 359 -17.34 -0.60 -10.95
C HIS A 359 -17.73 0.88 -10.80
N TYR A 360 -19.02 1.18 -10.68
CA TYR A 360 -19.53 2.53 -10.42
C TYR A 360 -18.97 3.62 -11.37
N CYS A 361 -18.83 3.31 -12.66
CA CYS A 361 -18.27 4.22 -13.66
C CYS A 361 -19.24 5.32 -14.13
N LEU A 362 -20.53 5.19 -13.81
CA LEU A 362 -21.64 6.10 -14.15
C LEU A 362 -21.99 6.22 -15.64
N ASP A 363 -21.37 5.43 -16.53
CA ASP A 363 -21.69 5.45 -17.97
C ASP A 363 -23.17 5.10 -18.24
N CYS A 364 -23.77 4.21 -17.43
CA CYS A 364 -25.18 3.87 -17.53
C CYS A 364 -26.13 5.01 -17.08
N GLN A 365 -25.69 5.87 -16.15
CA GLN A 365 -26.47 7.04 -15.73
C GLN A 365 -26.47 8.12 -16.81
N VAL A 366 -25.36 8.28 -17.52
CA VAL A 366 -25.30 9.17 -18.70
C VAL A 366 -26.31 8.73 -19.77
N ILE A 367 -26.45 7.42 -19.99
CA ILE A 367 -27.45 6.88 -20.91
C ILE A 367 -28.88 7.13 -20.39
N TYR A 368 -29.11 6.96 -19.09
CA TYR A 368 -30.43 7.18 -18.47
C TYR A 368 -30.98 8.61 -18.71
N TYR A 369 -30.13 9.63 -18.58
CA TYR A 369 -30.50 11.03 -18.79
C TYR A 369 -30.47 11.46 -20.26
N ASN A 370 -30.08 10.58 -21.19
CA ASN A 370 -30.06 10.88 -22.61
C ASN A 370 -31.33 10.36 -23.31
N GLU A 371 -32.26 11.26 -23.58
CA GLU A 371 -33.56 10.97 -24.21
C GLU A 371 -33.48 10.45 -25.66
N LYS A 372 -32.29 10.50 -26.30
CA LYS A 372 -32.10 10.08 -27.70
C LYS A 372 -31.56 8.67 -27.85
N VAL A 373 -31.12 8.04 -26.75
CA VAL A 373 -30.42 6.75 -26.79
C VAL A 373 -31.37 5.59 -26.51
N CYS A 374 -32.31 5.81 -25.60
CA CYS A 374 -33.52 5.04 -25.29
C CYS A 374 -34.48 6.00 -24.55
#